data_AF-A0A9E0Z7B2-F1
#
_entry.id   AF-A0A9E0Z7B2-F1
#
_cell.length_a   1.000
_cell.length_b   1.000
_cell.length_c   1.000
_cell.angle_alpha   90.00
_cell.angle_beta   90.00
_cell.angle_gamma   90.00
#
_symmetry.space_group_name_H-M   'P 1'
#
loop_
_entity.id
_entity.type
_entity.pdbx_description
1 polymer ?
#
loop_
_entity_poly.entity_id
_entity_poly.type
_entity_poly.pdbx_seq_one_letter_code
_entity_poly.pdbx_strand_id
1 'polypeptide(L)'
;MEEQKQCCHKKKERTDKEYRDLINRLSRIEGQVRGIKRMVEEEVYCTDILVQVSAVNAALNSFNKVLLANHIRSCVAEDIRDGKDETIDELVAVLQKLMK
;
A
#
# COMPACT_ATOMS: atom_id res chain seq x y z
N MET A 1 17.63 -10.93 -25.08
CA MET A 1 16.69 -9.82 -25.30
C MET A 1 16.47 -9.19 -23.95
N GLU A 2 17.05 -8.01 -23.74
CA GLU A 2 16.87 -7.22 -22.53
C GLU A 2 15.48 -6.59 -22.59
N GLU A 3 14.55 -7.08 -21.76
CA GLU A 3 13.27 -6.42 -21.56
C GLU A 3 13.49 -5.19 -20.67
N GLN A 4 13.69 -4.04 -21.30
CA GLN A 4 13.61 -2.73 -20.68
C GLN A 4 12.19 -2.52 -20.15
N LYS A 5 11.96 -2.82 -18.87
CA LYS A 5 10.73 -2.39 -18.16
C LYS A 5 10.89 -0.94 -17.72
N GLN A 6 10.69 -0.06 -18.68
CA GLN A 6 10.56 1.37 -18.46
C GLN A 6 9.34 1.65 -17.57
N CYS A 7 9.57 2.03 -16.30
CA CYS A 7 8.51 2.44 -15.37
C CYS A 7 8.05 3.89 -15.63
N CYS A 8 7.77 4.26 -16.88
CA CYS A 8 7.29 5.61 -17.23
C CYS A 8 5.76 5.71 -17.42
N HIS A 9 4.97 4.73 -17.02
CA HIS A 9 3.50 4.82 -17.07
C HIS A 9 2.87 4.36 -15.76
N LYS A 10 1.78 5.01 -15.34
CA LYS A 10 1.05 4.88 -14.05
C LYS A 10 0.59 3.46 -13.66
N LYS A 11 0.99 2.42 -14.39
CA LYS A 11 0.66 1.01 -14.18
C LYS A 11 1.95 0.19 -14.09
N LYS A 12 2.10 -0.54 -12.98
CA LYS A 12 3.14 -1.55 -12.76
C LYS A 12 2.59 -2.94 -13.08
N GLU A 13 3.29 -3.69 -13.92
CA GLU A 13 3.12 -5.14 -14.00
C GLU A 13 3.73 -5.78 -12.76
N ARG A 14 2.92 -6.55 -12.03
CA ARG A 14 3.32 -7.18 -10.78
C ARG A 14 3.54 -8.66 -11.00
N THR A 15 4.47 -9.24 -10.26
CA THR A 15 4.57 -10.70 -10.18
C THR A 15 3.31 -11.27 -9.55
N ASP A 16 2.96 -12.51 -9.89
CA ASP A 16 1.86 -13.26 -9.28
C ASP A 16 1.90 -13.23 -7.75
N LYS A 17 3.09 -13.41 -7.18
CA LYS A 17 3.30 -13.37 -5.73
C LYS A 17 3.00 -11.99 -5.16
N GLU A 18 3.57 -10.93 -5.74
CA GLU A 18 3.32 -9.55 -5.31
C GLU A 18 1.83 -9.20 -5.39
N TYR A 19 1.17 -9.57 -6.48
CA TYR A 19 -0.26 -9.35 -6.66
C TYR A 19 -1.08 -10.05 -5.57
N ARG A 20 -0.87 -11.36 -5.37
CA ARG A 20 -1.62 -12.14 -4.37
C ARG A 20 -1.37 -11.61 -2.96
N ASP A 21 -0.14 -11.25 -2.61
CA ASP A 21 0.20 -10.73 -1.28
C ASP A 21 -0.50 -9.38 -1.00
N LEU A 22 -0.57 -8.49 -1.98
CA LEU A 22 -1.26 -7.20 -1.87
C LEU A 22 -2.79 -7.39 -1.77
N ILE A 23 -3.37 -8.21 -2.65
CA ILE A 23 -4.81 -8.48 -2.65
C ILE A 23 -5.24 -9.15 -1.35
N ASN A 24 -4.51 -10.15 -0.85
CA ASN A 24 -4.84 -10.83 0.39
C ASN A 24 -4.88 -9.86 1.60
N ARG A 25 -3.99 -8.87 1.62
CA ARG A 25 -4.00 -7.83 2.67
C ARG A 25 -5.22 -6.92 2.54
N LEU A 26 -5.53 -6.47 1.32
CA LEU A 26 -6.68 -5.63 1.06
C LEU A 26 -8.01 -6.36 1.37
N SER A 27 -8.15 -7.63 1.00
CA SER A 27 -9.34 -8.42 1.32
C SER A 27 -9.55 -8.58 2.83
N ARG A 28 -8.47 -8.69 3.61
CA ARG A 28 -8.56 -8.70 5.08
C ARG A 28 -9.03 -7.35 5.62
N ILE A 29 -8.46 -6.25 5.12
CA ILE A 29 -8.86 -4.88 5.51
C ILE A 29 -10.33 -4.62 5.17
N GLU A 30 -10.77 -5.04 3.98
CA GLU A 30 -12.17 -4.96 3.56
C GLU A 30 -13.10 -5.73 4.53
N GLY A 31 -12.69 -6.93 4.94
CA GLY A 31 -13.41 -7.73 5.94
C GLY A 31 -13.55 -7.00 7.29
N GLN A 32 -12.49 -6.32 7.73
CA GLN A 32 -12.51 -5.52 8.96
C GLN A 32 -13.44 -4.32 8.84
N VAL A 33 -13.40 -3.58 7.72
CA VAL A 33 -14.30 -2.44 7.46
C VAL A 33 -15.77 -2.89 7.41
N ARG A 34 -16.05 -4.03 6.77
CA ARG A 34 -17.38 -4.66 6.81
C ARG A 34 -17.80 -5.06 8.23
N GLY A 35 -16.85 -5.47 9.07
CA GLY A 35 -17.08 -5.75 10.49
C GLY A 35 -17.50 -4.50 11.25
N ILE A 36 -16.76 -3.40 11.10
CA ILE A 36 -17.09 -2.09 11.70
C ILE A 36 -18.49 -1.63 11.27
N LYS A 37 -18.83 -1.77 9.99
CA LYS A 37 -20.18 -1.43 9.50
C LYS A 37 -21.27 -2.19 10.26
N ARG A 38 -21.11 -3.51 10.44
CA ARG A 38 -22.07 -4.33 11.21
C ARG A 38 -22.15 -3.90 12.66
N MET A 39 -21.02 -3.57 13.30
CA MET A 39 -21.01 -3.08 14.68
C MET A 39 -21.83 -1.81 14.85
N VAL A 40 -21.82 -0.91 13.85
CA VAL A 40 -22.68 0.28 13.86
C VAL A 40 -24.15 -0.09 13.68
N GLU A 41 -24.46 -1.00 12.76
CA GLU A 41 -25.83 -1.49 12.52
C GLU A 41 -26.42 -2.23 13.74
N GLU A 42 -25.57 -2.85 14.56
CA GLU A 42 -25.93 -3.60 15.77
C GLU A 42 -25.84 -2.75 17.05
N GLU A 43 -25.65 -1.44 16.94
CA GLU A 43 -25.55 -0.49 18.08
C GLU A 43 -24.48 -0.88 19.12
N VAL A 44 -23.36 -1.47 18.67
CA VAL A 44 -22.23 -1.87 19.52
C VAL A 44 -21.60 -0.64 20.19
N TYR A 45 -21.06 -0.85 21.40
CA TYR A 45 -20.44 0.20 22.19
C TYR A 45 -19.32 0.93 21.43
N CYS A 46 -19.37 2.27 21.48
CA CYS A 46 -18.49 3.14 20.70
C CYS A 46 -17.00 2.83 20.89
N THR A 47 -16.59 2.50 22.12
CA THR A 47 -15.18 2.19 22.41
C THR A 47 -14.70 0.95 21.66
N ASP A 48 -15.54 -0.08 21.52
CA ASP A 48 -15.19 -1.30 20.78
C ASP A 48 -15.05 -1.01 19.28
N ILE A 49 -15.93 -0.16 18.74
CA ILE A 49 -15.85 0.31 17.36
C ILE A 49 -14.53 1.07 17.15
N LEU A 50 -14.14 1.96 18.06
CA LEU A 50 -12.89 2.72 17.97
C LEU A 50 -11.65 1.81 18.01
N VAL A 51 -11.68 0.72 18.79
CA VAL A 51 -10.62 -0.29 18.79
C VAL A 51 -10.52 -0.98 17.42
N GLN A 52 -11.64 -1.33 16.80
CA GLN A 52 -11.64 -1.94 15.46
C GLN A 52 -11.17 -0.97 14.37
N VAL A 53 -11.57 0.31 14.44
CA VAL A 53 -11.05 1.36 13.54
C VAL A 53 -9.53 1.48 13.67
N SER A 54 -9.01 1.44 14.90
CA SER A 54 -7.56 1.46 15.14
C SER A 54 -6.85 0.24 14.54
N ALA A 55 -7.48 -0.94 14.61
CA ALA A 55 -6.97 -2.16 13.98
C ALA A 55 -6.92 -2.05 12.44
N VAL A 56 -7.94 -1.43 11.82
CA VAL A 56 -7.96 -1.15 10.37
C VAL A 56 -6.83 -0.19 9.99
N ASN A 57 -6.64 0.89 10.75
CA ASN A 57 -5.55 1.84 10.52
C ASN A 57 -4.17 1.15 10.60
N ALA A 58 -3.96 0.28 11.60
CA ALA A 58 -2.73 -0.50 11.71
C ALA A 58 -2.53 -1.44 10.51
N ALA A 59 -3.59 -2.08 10.02
CA ALA A 59 -3.54 -2.94 8.85
C ALA A 59 -3.24 -2.16 7.55
N LEU A 60 -3.83 -0.98 7.37
CA LEU A 60 -3.54 -0.07 6.26
C LEU A 60 -2.08 0.40 6.30
N ASN A 61 -1.57 0.77 7.48
CA ASN A 61 -0.17 1.14 7.65
C ASN A 61 0.78 -0.03 7.34
N SER A 62 0.41 -1.26 7.71
CA SER A 62 1.18 -2.46 7.32
C SER A 62 1.17 -2.67 5.81
N PHE A 63 0.02 -2.50 5.15
CA PHE A 63 -0.10 -2.58 3.70
C PHE A 63 0.78 -1.53 3.00
N ASN A 64 0.72 -0.26 3.44
CA ASN A 64 1.52 0.83 2.89
C ASN A 64 3.02 0.52 2.95
N LYS A 65 3.51 -0.03 4.06
CA LYS A 65 4.92 -0.43 4.20
C LYS A 65 5.33 -1.47 3.17
N VAL A 66 4.50 -2.47 2.90
CA VAL A 66 4.79 -3.50 1.90
C VAL A 66 4.79 -2.91 0.48
N LEU A 67 3.76 -2.13 0.15
CA LEU A 67 3.64 -1.53 -1.18
C LEU A 67 4.82 -0.58 -1.47
N LEU A 68 5.17 0.26 -0.50
CA LEU A 68 6.30 1.19 -0.60
C LEU A 68 7.64 0.44 -0.72
N ALA A 69 7.87 -0.61 0.08
CA ALA A 69 9.09 -1.41 -0.02
C ALA A 69 9.23 -2.06 -1.41
N ASN A 70 8.12 -2.54 -1.99
CA ASN A 70 8.11 -3.08 -3.34
C ASN A 70 8.42 -2.00 -4.39
N HIS A 71 7.86 -0.78 -4.23
CA HIS A 71 8.12 0.33 -5.13
C HIS A 71 9.59 0.79 -5.10
N ILE A 72 10.18 0.91 -3.91
CA ILE A 72 11.59 1.29 -3.73
C ILE A 72 12.53 0.26 -4.36
N ARG A 73 12.28 -1.03 -4.12
CA ARG A 73 13.14 -2.11 -4.62
C ARG A 73 13.01 -2.38 -6.12
N SER A 74 11.91 -1.97 -6.75
CA SER A 74 11.70 -2.14 -8.19
C SER A 74 11.87 -0.82 -8.93
N CYS A 75 10.86 0.03 -8.91
CA CYS A 75 10.75 1.18 -9.81
C CYS A 75 11.86 2.20 -9.53
N VAL A 76 12.00 2.59 -8.27
CA VAL A 76 13.01 3.59 -7.86
C VAL A 76 14.44 3.05 -8.10
N ALA A 77 14.70 1.79 -7.74
CA ALA A 77 16.01 1.18 -7.95
C ALA A 77 16.37 0.98 -9.42
N GLU A 78 15.39 0.74 -10.31
CA GLU A 78 15.57 0.70 -11.76
C GLU A 78 15.85 2.11 -12.31
N ASP A 79 15.03 3.10 -11.95
CA ASP A 79 15.19 4.47 -12.43
C ASP A 79 16.53 5.10 -12.01
N ILE A 80 17.01 4.85 -10.78
CA ILE A 80 18.35 5.29 -10.34
C ILE A 80 19.45 4.62 -11.20
N ARG A 81 19.31 3.33 -11.54
CA ARG A 81 20.28 2.64 -12.40
C ARG A 81 20.28 3.17 -13.83
N ASP A 82 19.13 3.66 -14.28
CA ASP A 82 18.96 4.32 -15.58
C ASP A 82 19.40 5.80 -15.59
N GLY A 83 19.85 6.34 -14.45
CA GLY A 83 20.26 7.75 -14.30
C GLY A 83 19.10 8.75 -14.22
N LYS A 84 17.90 8.30 -13.85
CA LYS A 84 16.70 9.12 -13.67
C LYS A 84 16.53 9.54 -12.21
N ASP A 85 17.41 10.41 -11.74
CA ASP A 85 17.45 10.83 -10.33
C ASP A 85 16.18 11.56 -9.87
N GLU A 86 15.36 12.09 -10.78
CA GLU A 86 14.08 12.75 -10.48
C GLU A 86 13.07 11.84 -9.72
N THR A 87 13.24 10.51 -9.81
CA THR A 87 12.44 9.53 -9.07
C THR A 87 12.60 9.69 -7.54
N ILE A 88 13.74 10.21 -7.08
CA ILE A 88 14.02 10.43 -5.67
C ILE A 88 13.14 11.54 -5.11
N ASP A 89 12.96 12.63 -5.86
CA ASP A 89 12.11 13.74 -5.46
C ASP A 89 10.63 13.32 -5.40
N GLU A 90 10.18 12.48 -6.35
CA GLU A 90 8.84 11.89 -6.29
C GLU A 90 8.66 11.03 -5.04
N LEU A 91 9.63 10.16 -4.74
CA LEU A 91 9.60 9.32 -3.54
C LEU A 91 9.55 10.16 -2.27
N VAL A 92 10.36 11.21 -2.15
CA VAL A 92 10.34 12.13 -1.00
C VAL A 92 8.98 12.79 -0.84
N ALA A 93 8.37 13.28 -1.93
CA ALA A 93 7.05 13.89 -1.91
C ALA A 93 5.95 12.91 -1.47
N VAL A 94 6.06 11.63 -1.84
CA VAL A 94 5.14 10.58 -1.39
C VAL A 94 5.34 10.30 0.11
N LEU A 95 6.58 10.15 0.58
CA LEU A 95 6.88 9.91 1.99
C LEU A 95 6.36 11.03 2.89
N GLN A 96 6.52 12.29 2.49
CA GLN A 96 5.97 13.44 3.23
C GLN A 96 4.45 13.42 3.37
N LYS A 97 3.72 12.81 2.42
CA LYS A 97 2.26 12.64 2.51
C LYS A 97 1.87 11.48 3.43
N LEU A 98 2.68 10.43 3.46
CA LEU A 98 2.42 9.22 4.25
C LEU A 98 2.83 9.35 5.72
N MET A 99 3.73 10.29 6.04
CA MET A 99 4.25 10.53 7.40
C MET A 99 3.55 11.69 8.12
N LYS A 100 2.36 12.10 7.66
CA LYS A 100 1.51 13.06 8.37
C LYS A 100 0.75 12.41 9.51
#